data_AF-A0A550CQT4-F1
#
_entry.id   AF-A0A550CQT4-F1
#
_cell.length_a   1.000
_cell.length_b   1.000
_cell.length_c   1.000
_cell.angle_alpha   90.00
_cell.angle_beta   90.00
_cell.angle_gamma   90.00
#
_symmetry.space_group_name_H-M   'P 1'
#
loop_
_entity.id
_entity.type
_entity.pdbx_description
1 polymer ?
#
loop_
_entity_poly.entity_id
_entity_poly.type
_entity_poly.pdbx_seq_one_letter_code
_entity_poly.pdbx_strand_id
1 'polypeptide(L)'
;MGGGGMVVGSGKGGIVAPDVQLGEELSGSLRGVKPEGNLFRDRLLSMQSRALVEPRVRVIPSKRVRRTVEYEKHAWKRFER
;
A
#
# COMPACT_ATOMS: atom_id res chain seq x y z
N MET A 1 -19.72 5.82 20.42
CA MET A 1 -18.37 5.53 20.97
C MET A 1 -17.40 5.58 19.81
N GLY A 2 -16.67 6.69 19.64
CA GLY A 2 -15.74 6.88 18.53
C GLY A 2 -14.48 6.04 18.76
N GLY A 3 -14.23 5.07 17.86
CA GLY A 3 -12.99 4.30 17.86
C GLY A 3 -11.83 5.21 17.47
N GLY A 4 -11.18 5.80 18.48
CA GLY A 4 -9.94 6.55 18.28
C GLY A 4 -8.89 5.66 17.65
N GLY A 5 -8.31 6.11 16.53
CA GLY A 5 -7.21 5.40 15.87
C GLY A 5 -6.08 5.19 16.87
N MET A 6 -5.78 3.92 17.16
CA MET A 6 -4.73 3.54 18.09
C MET A 6 -3.38 3.93 17.46
N VAL A 7 -2.73 4.95 18.03
CA VAL A 7 -1.42 5.43 17.59
C VAL A 7 -0.37 4.61 18.32
N VAL A 8 0.21 3.62 17.65
CA VAL A 8 1.38 2.88 18.12
C VAL A 8 2.53 3.22 17.18
N GLY A 9 3.42 4.12 17.61
CA GLY A 9 4.50 4.69 16.78
C GLY A 9 4.07 5.89 15.93
N SER A 10 4.89 6.28 14.96
CA SER A 10 4.70 7.52 14.16
C SER A 10 3.57 7.43 13.12
N GLY A 11 3.01 6.26 12.87
CA GLY A 11 1.96 6.04 11.87
C GLY A 11 0.56 5.98 12.49
N LYS A 12 -0.42 6.59 11.82
CA LYS A 12 -1.85 6.42 12.16
C LYS A 12 -2.42 5.21 11.42
N GLY A 13 -3.09 4.30 12.13
CA GLY A 13 -3.94 3.28 11.51
C GLY A 13 -5.13 3.95 10.82
N GLY A 14 -5.33 3.69 9.53
CA GLY A 14 -6.43 4.26 8.76
C GLY A 14 -7.77 3.62 9.12
N ILE A 15 -8.84 4.43 9.15
CA ILE A 15 -10.22 3.93 9.18
C ILE A 15 -10.56 3.52 7.76
N VAL A 16 -10.90 2.25 7.55
CA VAL A 16 -11.32 1.72 6.24
C VAL A 16 -12.84 1.66 6.19
N ALA A 17 -13.42 2.15 5.10
CA ALA A 17 -14.85 2.05 4.85
C ALA A 17 -15.24 0.58 4.62
N PRO A 18 -16.41 0.14 5.11
CA PRO A 18 -16.85 -1.24 4.91
C PRO A 18 -17.14 -1.51 3.43
N ASP A 19 -16.62 -2.62 2.90
CA ASP A 19 -16.94 -3.13 1.57
C ASP A 19 -18.29 -3.87 1.64
N VAL A 20 -19.34 -3.29 1.06
CA VAL A 20 -20.72 -3.81 1.13
C VAL A 20 -21.44 -3.80 -0.22
N GLN A 21 -22.21 -4.86 -0.49
CA GLN A 21 -23.12 -4.94 -1.64
C GLN A 21 -24.32 -4.00 -1.46
N LEU A 22 -24.63 -3.26 -2.50
CA LEU A 22 -25.85 -2.45 -2.58
C LEU A 22 -27.04 -3.33 -2.96
N GLY A 23 -28.25 -2.90 -2.60
CA GLY A 23 -29.47 -3.70 -2.76
C GLY A 23 -29.72 -4.20 -4.19
N GLU A 24 -29.30 -3.42 -5.18
CA GLU A 24 -29.44 -3.71 -6.61
C GLU A 24 -28.47 -4.81 -7.10
N GLU A 25 -27.40 -5.08 -6.35
CA GLU A 25 -26.36 -6.05 -6.68
C GLU A 25 -26.49 -7.37 -5.90
N LEU A 26 -27.44 -7.44 -4.96
CA LEU A 26 -27.69 -8.62 -4.13
C LEU A 26 -28.22 -9.76 -5.00
N SER A 27 -27.41 -10.81 -5.17
CA SER A 27 -27.85 -12.04 -5.82
C SER A 27 -28.77 -12.84 -4.90
N GLY A 28 -29.90 -13.34 -5.42
CA GLY A 28 -30.83 -14.21 -4.67
C GLY A 28 -30.28 -15.61 -4.33
N SER A 29 -29.01 -15.90 -4.67
CA SER A 29 -28.33 -17.16 -4.38
C SER A 29 -26.85 -16.95 -4.13
N LEU A 30 -26.29 -17.68 -3.15
CA LEU A 30 -24.87 -17.64 -2.76
C LEU A 30 -23.90 -17.92 -3.91
N ARG A 31 -24.32 -18.66 -4.95
CA ARG A 31 -23.47 -18.94 -6.12
C ARG A 31 -23.20 -17.70 -6.98
N GLY A 32 -24.08 -16.71 -6.92
CA GLY A 32 -23.95 -15.45 -7.67
C GLY A 32 -23.29 -14.33 -6.87
N VAL A 33 -22.99 -14.55 -5.60
CA VAL A 33 -22.38 -13.55 -4.72
C VAL A 33 -20.96 -13.30 -5.18
N LYS A 34 -20.67 -12.05 -5.54
CA LYS A 34 -19.30 -11.60 -5.77
C LYS A 34 -18.62 -11.46 -4.41
N PRO A 35 -17.47 -12.10 -4.16
CA PRO A 35 -16.71 -11.82 -2.96
C PRO A 35 -16.18 -10.39 -3.03
N GLU A 36 -16.42 -9.63 -1.97
CA GLU A 36 -16.00 -8.23 -1.85
C GLU A 36 -14.89 -8.05 -0.84
N GLY A 37 -14.22 -6.91 -0.96
CA GLY A 37 -13.19 -6.47 -0.06
C GLY A 37 -11.86 -7.20 -0.17
N ASN A 38 -10.94 -6.85 0.72
CA ASN A 38 -9.57 -7.33 0.69
C ASN A 38 -9.16 -7.89 2.05
N LEU A 39 -9.17 -9.22 2.17
CA LEU A 39 -8.80 -9.93 3.39
C LEU A 39 -7.41 -9.57 3.91
N PHE A 40 -6.44 -9.27 3.03
CA PHE A 40 -5.11 -8.87 3.47
C PHE A 40 -5.13 -7.52 4.18
N ARG A 41 -5.93 -6.57 3.70
CA ARG A 41 -6.10 -5.25 4.34
C ARG A 41 -6.73 -5.41 5.71
N ASP A 42 -7.81 -6.18 5.82
CA ASP A 42 -8.54 -6.39 7.08
C ASP A 42 -7.68 -7.09 8.12
N ARG A 43 -6.92 -8.12 7.70
CA ARG A 43 -5.99 -8.82 8.59
C ARG A 43 -4.87 -7.90 9.04
N LEU A 44 -4.29 -7.08 8.16
CA LEU A 44 -3.26 -6.12 8.51
C LEU A 44 -3.76 -5.07 9.50
N LEU A 45 -4.95 -4.51 9.28
CA LEU A 45 -5.58 -3.56 10.20
C LEU A 45 -5.88 -4.20 11.55
N SER A 46 -6.36 -5.44 11.58
CA SER A 46 -6.57 -6.21 12.81
C SER A 46 -5.26 -6.46 13.56
N MET A 47 -4.15 -6.69 12.87
CA MET A 47 -2.83 -6.82 13.52
C MET A 47 -2.33 -5.48 14.07
N GLN A 48 -2.56 -4.38 13.34
CA GLN A 48 -2.21 -3.03 13.78
C GLN A 48 -3.04 -2.57 14.98
N SER A 49 -4.34 -2.83 15.00
CA SER A 49 -5.23 -2.46 16.11
C SER A 49 -4.92 -3.23 17.40
N ARG A 50 -4.30 -4.40 17.30
CA ARG A 50 -3.80 -5.21 18.42
C ARG A 50 -2.35 -4.89 18.80
N ALA A 51 -1.74 -3.88 18.17
CA ALA A 51 -0.33 -3.52 18.36
C ALA A 51 0.66 -4.66 18.06
N LEU A 52 0.28 -5.66 17.25
CA LEU A 52 1.18 -6.74 16.82
C LEU A 52 2.11 -6.28 15.68
N VAL A 53 1.67 -5.31 14.89
CA VAL A 53 2.41 -4.72 13.78
C VAL A 53 2.27 -3.21 13.85
N GLU A 54 3.37 -2.49 13.73
CA GLU A 54 3.36 -1.02 13.69
C GLU A 54 2.71 -0.52 12.39
N PRO A 55 1.82 0.49 12.46
CA PRO A 55 1.40 1.24 11.28
C PRO A 55 2.60 1.94 10.63
N ARG A 56 2.87 1.62 9.36
CA ARG A 56 3.98 2.19 8.59
C ARG A 56 3.52 2.75 7.24
N VAL A 57 4.24 3.74 6.73
CA VAL A 57 4.04 4.27 5.38
C VAL A 57 5.01 3.60 4.40
N ARG A 58 4.59 3.47 3.15
CA ARG A 58 5.45 2.93 2.09
C ARG A 58 6.64 3.87 1.88
N VAL A 59 7.85 3.36 2.09
CA VAL A 59 9.09 4.10 1.78
C VAL A 59 9.43 3.89 0.31
N ILE A 60 9.32 4.94 -0.49
CA ILE A 60 9.74 4.92 -1.89
C ILE A 60 11.22 5.36 -1.93
N PRO A 61 12.10 4.61 -2.62
CA PRO A 61 13.49 5.02 -2.76
C PRO A 61 13.56 6.35 -3.50
N SER A 62 13.95 7.40 -2.78
CA SER A 62 14.32 8.67 -3.39
C SER A 62 15.73 8.54 -3.96
N LYS A 63 15.94 8.89 -5.24
CA LYS A 63 17.29 8.97 -5.82
C LYS A 63 18.05 10.04 -5.04
N ARG A 64 18.90 9.60 -4.13
CA ARG A 64 19.70 10.46 -3.26
C ARG A 64 20.69 11.26 -4.11
N VAL A 65 20.28 12.47 -4.52
CA VAL A 65 21.03 13.73 -4.82
C VAL A 65 22.29 13.69 -5.71
N ARG A 66 22.94 12.54 -5.94
CA ARG A 66 24.02 12.44 -6.92
C ARG A 66 23.40 12.22 -8.27
N ARG A 67 23.41 13.29 -9.07
CA ARG A 67 23.14 13.25 -10.51
C ARG A 67 23.99 12.13 -11.10
N THR A 68 23.34 11.09 -11.63
CA THR A 68 24.01 10.12 -12.48
C THR A 68 24.54 10.88 -13.68
N VAL A 69 25.86 11.05 -13.77
CA VAL A 69 26.49 11.62 -14.95
C VAL A 69 26.66 10.47 -15.93
N GLU A 70 25.87 10.49 -16.99
CA GLU A 70 26.03 9.57 -18.10
C GLU A 70 27.28 10.00 -18.87
N TYR A 71 28.28 9.12 -18.90
CA TYR A 71 29.55 9.35 -19.58
C TYR A 71 29.82 8.21 -20.55
N GLU A 72 29.94 8.54 -21.84
CA GLU A 72 30.31 7.55 -22.84
C GLU A 72 31.77 7.12 -22.68
N LYS A 73 32.03 5.82 -22.88
CA LYS A 73 33.36 5.24 -22.75
C LYS A 73 34.32 5.84 -23.78
N HIS A 74 35.58 6.05 -23.37
CA HIS A 74 36.62 6.65 -24.22
C HIS A 74 36.87 5.89 -25.53
N ALA A 75 36.67 4.56 -25.55
CA ALA A 75 36.79 3.72 -26.74
C ALA A 75 35.89 4.20 -27.89
N TRP A 76 34.79 4.88 -27.58
CA TRP A 76 33.80 5.33 -28.57
C TRP A 76 33.91 6.84 -28.85
N LYS A 77 34.50 7.62 -27.93
CA LYS A 77 34.80 9.04 -28.13
C LYS A 77 36.06 9.29 -28.97
N ARG A 78 36.98 8.33 -29.04
CA ARG A 78 38.29 8.46 -29.71
C ARG A 78 38.51 7.31 -30.69
N PHE A 79 37.51 7.06 -31.53
CA PHE A 79 37.49 5.91 -32.44
C PHE A 79 38.38 6.12 -33.68
N GLU A 80 38.48 7.34 -34.19
CA GLU A 80 39.36 7.66 -35.32
C GLU A 80 40.66 8.29 -34.83
N ARG A 81 41.72 7.49 -34.77
CA ARG A 81 43.11 7.92 -34.73
C ARG A 81 43.97 6.96 -35.54
#